data_AF-A0A1F9JV23-F1
#
_entry.id   AF-A0A1F9JV23-F1
#
_cell.length_a   1.000
_cell.length_b   1.000
_cell.length_c   1.000
_cell.angle_alpha   90.00
_cell.angle_beta   90.00
_cell.angle_gamma   90.00
#
_symmetry.space_group_name_H-M   'P 1'
#
loop_
_entity.id
_entity.type
_entity.pdbx_description
1 polymer ?
#
loop_
_entity_poly.entity_id
_entity_poly.type
_entity_poly.pdbx_seq_one_letter_code
_entity_poly.pdbx_strand_id
1 'polypeptide(L)'
;MRMMLPPLKERRQADRCLTAFFRSYKPSDFKKAISSLCRFYHLKMPKVEWFEYIDWGKTAGKTYENGQIYLVHPENWKRGRKYNSERRWINTVYHELGHYIFWADAESKADNFAFRMVRGLNNHQ
;
A
#
# COMPACT_ATOMS: atom_id res chain seq x y z
N MET A 1 7.58 5.56 14.04
CA MET A 1 6.23 5.15 14.50
C MET A 1 5.91 3.79 13.89
N ARG A 2 5.45 2.81 14.67
CA ARG A 2 5.12 1.47 14.15
C ARG A 2 3.70 1.51 13.60
N MET A 3 3.51 1.23 12.31
CA MET A 3 2.18 1.11 11.72
C MET A 3 1.47 -0.12 12.31
N MET A 4 0.23 0.05 12.77
CA MET A 4 -0.61 -1.08 13.17
C MET A 4 -0.92 -1.90 11.94
N LEU A 5 -0.68 -3.21 11.96
CA LEU A 5 -0.96 -4.07 10.82
C LEU A 5 -2.33 -4.74 10.97
N PRO A 6 -3.06 -5.00 9.88
CA PRO A 6 -4.29 -5.78 9.93
C PRO A 6 -4.04 -7.20 10.48
N PRO A 7 -5.07 -7.83 11.08
CA PRO A 7 -5.01 -9.23 11.50
C PRO A 7 -4.49 -10.16 10.39
N LEU A 8 -3.80 -11.24 10.78
CA LEU A 8 -3.18 -12.17 9.83
C LEU A 8 -4.20 -12.74 8.81
N LYS A 9 -5.45 -12.97 9.24
CA LYS A 9 -6.54 -13.43 8.38
C LYS A 9 -6.83 -12.45 7.24
N GLU A 10 -6.90 -11.15 7.53
CA GLU A 10 -7.15 -10.10 6.55
C GLU A 10 -5.96 -9.93 5.60
N ARG A 11 -4.73 -9.98 6.12
CA ARG A 11 -3.52 -9.94 5.30
C ARG A 11 -3.46 -11.11 4.31
N ARG A 12 -3.76 -12.33 4.76
CA ARG A 12 -3.85 -13.51 3.88
C ARG A 12 -4.94 -13.36 2.83
N GLN A 13 -6.09 -12.76 3.18
CA GLN A 13 -7.17 -12.53 2.22
C GLN A 13 -6.77 -11.50 1.16
N ALA A 14 -6.16 -10.39 1.57
CA ALA A 14 -5.66 -9.37 0.65
C ALA A 14 -4.60 -9.95 -0.30
N ASP A 15 -3.66 -10.73 0.22
CA ASP A 15 -2.60 -11.36 -0.59
C ASP A 15 -3.17 -12.36 -1.62
N ARG A 16 -4.17 -13.17 -1.24
CA ARG A 16 -4.90 -14.03 -2.19
C ARG A 16 -5.62 -13.24 -3.27
N CYS A 17 -6.28 -12.14 -2.92
CA CYS A 17 -6.96 -11.28 -3.90
C CYS A 17 -5.97 -10.61 -4.85
N LEU A 18 -4.83 -10.11 -4.36
CA LEU A 18 -3.78 -9.54 -5.21
C LEU A 18 -3.13 -10.60 -6.11
N THR A 19 -2.94 -11.81 -5.61
CA THR A 19 -2.48 -12.96 -6.41
C THR A 19 -3.49 -13.30 -7.51
N ALA A 20 -4.78 -13.39 -7.19
CA ALA A 20 -5.83 -13.65 -8.16
C ALA A 20 -5.91 -12.55 -9.23
N PHE A 21 -5.79 -11.28 -8.82
CA PHE A 21 -5.71 -10.15 -9.74
C PHE A 21 -4.48 -10.22 -10.63
N PHE A 22 -3.30 -10.50 -10.07
CA PHE A 22 -2.07 -10.62 -10.86
C PHE A 22 -2.18 -11.72 -11.91
N ARG A 23 -2.91 -12.80 -11.66
CA ARG A 23 -3.07 -13.92 -12.59
C ARG A 23 -4.17 -13.71 -13.62
N SER A 24 -5.32 -13.19 -13.20
CA SER A 24 -6.55 -13.15 -14.01
C SER A 24 -7.01 -11.75 -14.41
N TYR A 25 -6.36 -10.71 -13.89
CA TYR A 25 -6.63 -9.29 -14.14
C TYR A 25 -8.07 -8.83 -13.86
N LYS A 26 -8.83 -9.58 -13.07
CA LYS A 26 -10.18 -9.20 -12.65
C LYS A 26 -10.11 -7.99 -11.71
N PRO A 27 -10.52 -6.77 -12.11
CA PRO A 27 -10.33 -5.57 -11.30
C PRO A 27 -11.04 -5.63 -9.94
N SER A 28 -12.10 -6.45 -9.84
CA SER A 28 -12.82 -6.71 -8.60
C SER A 28 -11.94 -7.34 -7.52
N ASP A 29 -10.97 -8.18 -7.87
CA ASP A 29 -10.06 -8.80 -6.90
C ASP A 29 -9.08 -7.77 -6.33
N PHE A 30 -8.54 -6.89 -7.16
CA PHE A 30 -7.73 -5.76 -6.70
C PHE A 30 -8.54 -4.85 -5.79
N LYS A 31 -9.76 -4.45 -6.21
CA LYS A 31 -10.65 -3.60 -5.42
C LYS A 31 -10.99 -4.23 -4.06
N LYS A 32 -11.24 -5.55 -4.00
CA LYS A 32 -11.49 -6.28 -2.73
C LYS A 32 -10.27 -6.22 -1.81
N ALA A 33 -9.06 -6.45 -2.33
CA ALA A 33 -7.84 -6.39 -1.53
C ALA A 33 -7.63 -5.00 -0.92
N ILE A 34 -7.67 -3.95 -1.76
CA ILE A 34 -7.41 -2.58 -1.32
C ILE A 34 -8.51 -2.06 -0.40
N SER A 35 -9.78 -2.33 -0.70
CA SER A 35 -10.90 -1.89 0.15
C SER A 35 -10.88 -2.53 1.54
N SER A 36 -10.50 -3.81 1.66
CA SER A 36 -10.33 -4.45 2.96
C SER A 36 -9.26 -3.76 3.80
N LEU A 37 -8.14 -3.38 3.18
CA LEU A 37 -7.04 -2.70 3.87
C LEU A 37 -7.42 -1.27 4.24
N CYS A 38 -8.03 -0.51 3.32
CA CYS A 38 -8.47 0.86 3.59
C CYS A 38 -9.50 0.89 4.72
N ARG A 39 -10.42 -0.09 4.78
CA ARG A 39 -11.39 -0.21 5.87
C ARG A 39 -10.71 -0.38 7.23
N PHE A 40 -9.67 -1.22 7.32
CA PHE A 40 -8.92 -1.40 8.57
C PHE A 40 -8.31 -0.10 9.08
N TYR A 41 -7.82 0.76 8.18
CA TYR A 41 -7.22 2.05 8.53
C TYR A 41 -8.21 3.22 8.53
N HIS A 42 -9.51 2.97 8.34
CA HIS A 42 -10.54 4.02 8.20
C HIS A 42 -10.26 5.04 7.08
N LEU A 43 -9.60 4.61 6.01
CA LEU A 43 -9.25 5.45 4.87
C LEU A 43 -10.23 5.31 3.71
N LYS A 44 -10.31 6.37 2.89
CA LYS A 44 -10.97 6.29 1.58
C LYS A 44 -10.18 5.37 0.65
N MET A 45 -10.81 4.93 -0.44
CA MET A 45 -10.11 4.21 -1.50
C MET A 45 -9.13 5.16 -2.21
N PRO A 46 -7.85 4.77 -2.41
CA PRO A 46 -6.92 5.55 -3.21
C PRO A 46 -7.32 5.51 -4.69
N LYS A 47 -6.92 6.53 -5.45
CA LYS A 47 -7.08 6.55 -6.91
C LYS A 47 -5.89 5.84 -7.54
N VAL A 48 -6.11 4.64 -8.07
CA VAL A 48 -5.04 3.86 -8.72
C VAL A 48 -5.04 4.10 -10.22
N GLU A 49 -3.90 4.49 -10.77
CA GLU A 49 -3.67 4.65 -12.21
C GLU A 49 -2.64 3.60 -12.67
N TRP A 50 -2.96 2.94 -13.79
CA TRP A 50 -2.18 1.83 -14.33
C TRP A 50 -1.28 2.32 -15.46
N PHE A 51 0.00 1.96 -15.39
CA PHE A 51 1.01 2.34 -16.36
C PHE A 51 1.60 1.10 -17.05
N GLU A 52 2.05 1.29 -18.29
CA GLU A 52 2.79 0.26 -19.02
C GLU A 52 4.22 0.11 -18.52
N TYR A 53 4.85 1.23 -18.24
CA TYR A 53 6.19 1.30 -17.72
C TYR A 53 6.33 2.58 -16.87
N ILE A 54 7.14 2.51 -15.81
CA ILE A 54 7.49 3.66 -14.98
C ILE A 54 9.01 3.80 -15.07
N ASP A 55 9.49 4.87 -15.70
CA ASP A 55 10.92 5.14 -15.91
C ASP A 55 11.52 6.12 -14.89
N TRP A 56 10.86 6.29 -13.75
CA TRP A 56 11.25 7.27 -12.73
C TRP A 56 12.44 6.82 -11.87
N GLY A 57 13.36 6.04 -12.46
CA GLY A 57 14.55 5.51 -11.81
C GLY A 57 14.34 4.10 -11.24
N LYS A 58 14.50 3.93 -9.92
CA LYS A 58 14.52 2.60 -9.24
C LYS A 58 13.14 2.11 -8.77
N THR A 59 12.08 2.90 -8.92
CA THR A 59 10.77 2.58 -8.33
C THR A 59 9.82 1.93 -9.32
N ALA A 60 9.08 0.95 -8.84
CA ALA A 60 8.10 0.17 -9.60
C ALA A 60 6.65 0.68 -9.43
N GLY A 61 6.51 1.74 -8.64
CA GLY A 61 5.28 2.44 -8.34
C GLY A 61 5.60 3.84 -7.83
N LYS A 62 4.55 4.64 -7.62
CA LYS A 62 4.65 5.93 -6.95
C LYS A 62 3.32 6.30 -6.32
N THR A 63 3.37 6.75 -5.08
CA THR A 63 2.23 7.34 -4.40
C THR A 63 2.38 8.85 -4.42
N TYR A 64 1.28 9.59 -4.49
CA TYR A 64 1.22 11.05 -4.32
C TYR A 64 0.43 11.44 -3.07
N GLU A 65 0.74 12.61 -2.51
CA GLU A 65 0.12 13.14 -1.28
C GLU A 65 -1.40 13.31 -1.41
N ASN A 66 -1.90 13.53 -2.63
CA ASN A 66 -3.33 13.62 -2.93
C ASN A 66 -4.06 12.26 -2.94
N GLY A 67 -3.37 11.16 -2.63
CA GLY A 67 -3.94 9.82 -2.60
C GLY A 67 -3.99 9.10 -3.94
N GLN A 68 -3.35 9.63 -4.98
CA GLN A 68 -3.10 8.89 -6.22
C GLN A 68 -1.97 7.88 -6.03
N ILE A 69 -2.14 6.68 -6.58
CA ILE A 69 -1.14 5.62 -6.62
C ILE A 69 -0.95 5.19 -8.06
N TYR A 70 0.28 5.26 -8.55
CA TYR A 70 0.67 4.80 -9.88
C TYR A 70 1.35 3.45 -9.76
N LEU A 71 0.87 2.49 -10.54
CA LEU A 71 1.40 1.13 -10.54
C LEU A 71 1.57 0.64 -11.97
N VAL A 72 2.63 -0.14 -12.19
CA VAL A 72 2.76 -0.90 -13.44
C VAL A 72 1.69 -1.98 -13.48
N HIS A 73 0.94 -2.05 -14.59
CA HIS A 73 -0.08 -3.07 -14.78
C HIS A 73 0.55 -4.48 -14.74
N PRO A 74 -0.07 -5.48 -14.08
CA PRO A 74 0.44 -6.84 -14.01
C PRO A 74 0.86 -7.46 -15.35
N GLU A 75 0.14 -7.17 -16.44
CA GLU A 75 0.47 -7.67 -17.77
C GLU A 75 1.83 -7.17 -18.26
N ASN A 76 2.10 -5.89 -18.06
CA ASN A 76 3.35 -5.27 -18.47
C ASN A 76 4.49 -5.68 -17.53
N TRP A 77 4.19 -5.81 -16.24
CA TRP A 77 5.12 -6.35 -15.26
C TRP A 77 5.65 -7.73 -15.65
N LYS A 78 4.77 -8.66 -16.03
CA LYS A 78 5.17 -10.03 -16.44
C LYS A 78 6.12 -10.03 -17.63
N ARG A 79 6.06 -9.00 -18.49
CA ARG A 79 6.94 -8.84 -19.66
C ARG A 79 8.25 -8.11 -19.34
N GLY A 80 8.41 -7.60 -18.12
CA GLY A 80 9.60 -6.89 -17.68
C GLY A 80 10.85 -7.78 -17.65
N ARG A 81 12.01 -7.21 -17.99
CA ARG A 81 13.30 -7.94 -17.93
C ARG A 81 13.89 -8.01 -16.52
N LYS A 82 13.76 -6.92 -15.74
CA LYS A 82 14.35 -6.78 -14.39
C LYS A 82 13.38 -7.15 -13.27
N TYR A 83 12.11 -6.81 -13.45
CA TYR A 83 11.04 -7.02 -12.48
C TYR A 83 9.86 -7.70 -13.17
N ASN A 84 9.66 -8.99 -12.88
CA ASN A 84 8.62 -9.80 -13.52
C ASN A 84 7.94 -10.81 -12.58
N SER A 85 8.37 -10.90 -11.32
CA SER A 85 7.80 -11.87 -10.39
C SER A 85 6.52 -11.33 -9.73
N GLU A 86 5.54 -12.22 -9.56
CA GLU A 86 4.29 -11.98 -8.82
C GLU A 86 4.57 -11.40 -7.43
N ARG A 87 5.52 -12.00 -6.69
CA ARG A 87 5.84 -11.57 -5.33
C ARG A 87 6.40 -10.14 -5.27
N ARG A 88 7.25 -9.75 -6.22
CA ARG A 88 7.78 -8.37 -6.29
C ARG A 88 6.69 -7.38 -6.66
N TRP A 89 5.78 -7.75 -7.56
CA TRP A 89 4.64 -6.90 -7.91
C TRP A 89 3.74 -6.66 -6.70
N ILE A 90 3.32 -7.73 -6.01
CA ILE A 90 2.50 -7.65 -4.79
C ILE A 90 3.20 -6.81 -3.72
N ASN A 91 4.52 -7.00 -3.52
CA ASN A 91 5.30 -6.19 -2.59
C ASN A 91 5.30 -4.70 -2.99
N THR A 92 5.36 -4.38 -4.28
CA THR A 92 5.27 -3.00 -4.78
C THR A 92 3.89 -2.41 -4.45
N VAL A 93 2.81 -3.14 -4.67
CA VAL A 93 1.46 -2.70 -4.28
C VAL A 93 1.39 -2.38 -2.79
N TYR A 94 1.91 -3.26 -1.93
CA TYR A 94 1.93 -3.00 -0.49
C TYR A 94 2.83 -1.83 -0.09
N HIS A 95 3.95 -1.64 -0.79
CA HIS A 95 4.85 -0.52 -0.56
C HIS A 95 4.16 0.82 -0.84
N GLU A 96 3.55 0.96 -2.02
CA GLU A 96 2.80 2.17 -2.39
C GLU A 96 1.57 2.38 -1.50
N LEU A 97 0.82 1.33 -1.20
CA LEU A 97 -0.31 1.45 -0.28
C LEU A 97 0.16 1.85 1.13
N GLY A 98 1.34 1.41 1.55
CA GLY A 98 1.98 1.83 2.79
C GLY A 98 2.28 3.33 2.80
N HIS A 99 2.80 3.88 1.69
CA HIS A 99 2.96 5.33 1.52
C HIS A 99 1.61 6.06 1.62
N TYR A 100 0.58 5.56 0.95
CA TYR A 100 -0.76 6.14 1.01
C TYR A 100 -1.30 6.18 2.44
N ILE A 101 -1.26 5.05 3.16
CA ILE A 101 -1.70 4.98 4.55
C ILE A 101 -0.91 5.96 5.41
N PHE A 102 0.40 6.06 5.18
CA PHE A 102 1.23 6.98 5.92
C PHE A 102 0.86 8.45 5.65
N TRP A 103 0.51 8.85 4.45
CA TRP A 103 0.11 10.24 4.20
C TRP A 103 -1.33 10.54 4.62
N ALA A 104 -2.25 9.61 4.39
CA ALA A 104 -3.66 9.82 4.65
C ALA A 104 -4.02 9.83 6.15
N ASP A 105 -3.17 9.25 7.01
CA ASP A 105 -3.35 9.21 8.46
C ASP A 105 -2.44 10.22 9.20
N ALA A 106 -2.35 11.45 8.67
CA ALA A 106 -1.48 12.49 9.23
C ALA A 106 -1.92 12.92 10.65
N GLU A 107 -3.22 13.02 10.90
CA GLU A 107 -3.77 13.49 12.19
C GLU A 107 -3.46 12.51 13.33
N SER A 108 -3.78 11.22 13.17
CA SER A 108 -3.49 10.22 14.20
C SER A 108 -1.98 10.10 14.46
N LYS A 109 -1.13 10.39 13.47
CA LYS A 109 0.32 10.47 13.65
C LYS A 109 0.74 11.71 14.41
N ALA A 110 0.17 12.87 14.10
CA ALA A 110 0.42 14.11 14.81
C ALA A 110 0.04 13.97 16.28
N ASP A 111 -1.12 13.39 16.58
CA ASP A 111 -1.57 13.09 17.94
C ASP A 111 -0.63 12.13 18.66
N ASN A 112 -0.26 11.01 18.02
CA ASN A 112 0.68 10.05 18.61
C ASN A 112 2.08 10.65 18.84
N PHE A 113 2.53 11.52 17.93
CA PHE A 113 3.77 12.24 18.05
C PHE A 113 3.71 13.23 19.23
N ALA A 114 2.68 14.08 19.29
CA ALA A 114 2.47 15.03 20.36
C ALA A 114 2.36 14.33 21.73
N PHE A 115 1.57 13.26 21.82
CA PHE A 115 1.44 12.46 23.02
C PHE A 115 2.79 11.93 23.52
N ARG A 116 3.63 11.40 22.62
CA ARG A 116 4.97 10.90 22.98
C ARG A 116 5.93 12.01 23.35
N MET A 117 5.88 13.16 22.69
CA MET A 117 6.72 14.31 23.03
C MET A 117 6.36 14.88 24.42
N VAL A 118 5.08 14.88 24.80
CA VAL A 118 4.62 15.41 26.09
C VAL A 118 4.76 14.40 27.22
N ARG A 119 4.32 13.15 27.01
CA ARG A 119 4.27 12.13 28.09
C ARG A 119 5.45 11.14 28.07
N GLY A 120 6.17 11.02 26.96
CA GLY A 120 7.32 10.12 26.83
C GLY A 120 8.59 10.60 27.55
N LEU A 121 8.58 11.83 28.05
CA LEU A 121 9.69 12.41 28.84
C LEU A 121 9.69 11.91 30.31
N ASN A 122 8.57 11.37 30.80
CA ASN A 122 8.41 11.02 32.22
C ASN A 122 8.74 9.55 32.55
N ASN A 123 9.24 8.76 31.60
CA ASN A 123 9.66 7.37 31.84
C ASN A 123 11.14 7.23 32.27
N HIS A 124 11.73 8.29 32.83
CA HIS A 124 13.00 8.22 33.57
C HIS A 124 12.72 8.13 35.08
N GLN A 125 12.21 6.98 35.54
CA GLN A 125 12.39 6.48 36.91
C GLN A 125 12.49 4.96 36.86
#